data_AF-A0A672MVA5-F1
#
_entry.id   AF-A0A672MVA5-F1
#
_cell.length_a   1.000
_cell.length_b   1.000
_cell.length_c   1.000
_cell.angle_alpha   90.00
_cell.angle_beta   90.00
_cell.angle_gamma   90.00
#
_symmetry.space_group_name_H-M   'P 1'
#
loop_
_entity.id
_entity.type
_entity.pdbx_description
1 polymer ?
#
loop_
_entity_poly.entity_id
_entity_poly.type
_entity_poly.pdbx_seq_one_letter_code
_entity_poly.pdbx_strand_id
1 'polypeptide(L)'
;MQFSGRRKKLIGSSQNDLYDHCLQFYGQPPLENISLTEFETFAVERLKLLKTVENLGVSYVKNSEHYVKKLEELLSSPTMYVQGGTSEYEKRRKDHISHFILRLAYCQTEDLRRWFIQQEMDLFRYRFGDLTSKHKTDFLHKNNLKYETVSAEEKKSLKDKLITSSYGLSGITVEEYDFYKVPFQDALDLVRTRKVYLLAGNAYIPHHEIVTIVLNDFRTRLSKALAVIRFFYFLFFEEIILFSKNALSGYKSKSFIML
;
A
#
# COMPACT_ATOMS: atom_id res chain seq x y z
N MET A 1 39.07 28.87 -26.38
CA MET A 1 37.79 28.63 -25.68
C MET A 1 36.67 28.59 -26.71
N GLN A 2 36.12 27.41 -26.98
CA GLN A 2 34.89 27.23 -27.77
C GLN A 2 34.02 26.22 -27.04
N PHE A 3 32.83 26.65 -26.61
CA PHE A 3 31.87 25.85 -25.86
C PHE A 3 31.11 24.93 -26.83
N SER A 4 31.30 23.63 -26.69
CA SER A 4 30.49 22.61 -27.36
C SER A 4 29.09 22.56 -26.76
N GLY A 5 28.07 22.79 -27.59
CA GLY A 5 26.65 22.73 -27.22
C GLY A 5 26.25 21.35 -26.68
N ARG A 6 25.74 21.32 -25.46
CA ARG A 6 25.22 20.12 -24.80
C ARG A 6 23.81 19.83 -25.34
N ARG A 7 23.69 18.82 -26.19
CA ARG A 7 22.44 18.23 -26.68
C ARG A 7 21.48 17.98 -25.50
N LYS A 8 20.29 18.60 -25.51
CA LYS A 8 19.15 18.23 -24.66
C LYS A 8 18.80 16.76 -24.94
N LYS A 9 19.06 15.88 -23.97
CA LYS A 9 18.61 14.49 -24.01
C LYS A 9 17.10 14.50 -23.77
N LEU A 10 16.34 14.14 -24.80
CA LEU A 10 14.89 13.93 -24.73
C LEU A 10 14.59 12.88 -23.65
N ILE A 11 13.96 13.32 -22.56
CA ILE A 11 13.41 12.47 -21.50
C ILE A 11 12.06 11.95 -22.02
N GLY A 12 12.12 10.96 -22.92
CA GLY A 12 10.94 10.35 -23.54
C GLY A 12 10.68 8.91 -23.12
N SER A 13 11.56 8.29 -22.34
CA SER A 13 11.58 6.83 -22.17
C SER A 13 11.47 6.33 -20.72
N SER A 14 11.20 7.19 -19.73
CA SER A 14 11.25 6.82 -18.30
C SER A 14 9.90 6.73 -17.58
N GLN A 15 8.79 7.11 -18.23
CA GLN A 15 7.46 7.14 -17.60
C GLN A 15 6.75 5.77 -17.60
N ASN A 16 7.04 4.89 -18.56
CA ASN A 16 6.42 3.57 -18.61
C ASN A 16 6.94 2.63 -17.50
N ASP A 17 8.21 2.74 -17.12
CA ASP A 17 8.79 1.91 -16.05
C ASP A 17 8.23 2.27 -14.65
N LEU A 18 7.67 3.47 -14.48
CA LEU A 18 7.08 3.93 -13.21
C LEU A 18 5.76 3.23 -12.87
N TYR A 19 5.01 2.79 -13.89
CA TYR A 19 3.66 2.22 -13.75
C TYR A 19 3.59 0.77 -14.23
N ASP A 20 4.66 0.04 -13.98
CA ASP A 20 4.89 -1.30 -14.52
C ASP A 20 4.13 -2.40 -13.75
N HIS A 21 3.56 -2.08 -12.59
CA HIS A 21 2.79 -2.99 -11.74
C HIS A 21 1.49 -2.32 -11.24
N CYS A 22 0.42 -3.10 -11.08
CA CYS A 22 -0.88 -2.60 -10.62
C CYS A 22 -0.93 -2.22 -9.13
N LEU A 23 0.06 -2.69 -8.36
CA LEU A 23 0.25 -2.38 -6.94
C LEU A 23 1.64 -1.76 -6.72
N GLN A 24 1.73 -0.74 -5.87
CA GLN A 24 2.96 0.01 -5.61
C GLN A 24 3.12 0.33 -4.12
N PHE A 25 4.37 0.42 -3.64
CA PHE A 25 4.68 0.95 -2.30
C PHE A 25 4.79 2.47 -2.25
N TYR A 26 4.56 3.17 -3.37
CA TYR A 26 4.65 4.63 -3.46
C TYR A 26 5.97 5.19 -2.91
N GLY A 27 7.09 4.59 -3.36
CA GLY A 27 8.43 4.91 -2.88
C GLY A 27 9.07 6.14 -3.54
N GLN A 28 8.77 6.38 -4.82
CA GLN A 28 9.28 7.53 -5.57
C GLN A 28 8.17 8.54 -5.81
N PRO A 29 8.38 9.85 -5.59
CA PRO A 29 7.37 10.87 -5.87
C PRO A 29 7.13 11.03 -7.38
N PRO A 30 5.89 11.35 -7.81
CA PRO A 30 5.63 11.70 -9.19
C PRO A 30 6.39 12.99 -9.56
N LEU A 31 7.13 12.95 -10.67
CA LEU A 31 7.89 14.09 -11.20
C LEU A 31 7.11 14.86 -12.27
N GLU A 32 5.88 14.45 -12.54
CA GLU A 32 5.01 15.03 -13.55
C GLU A 32 4.30 16.27 -13.01
N ASN A 33 4.13 17.28 -13.87
CA ASN A 33 3.29 18.43 -13.57
C ASN A 33 1.84 18.11 -13.90
N ILE A 34 0.93 18.43 -12.98
CA ILE A 34 -0.52 18.24 -13.16
C ILE A 34 -1.23 19.59 -13.08
N SER A 35 -2.40 19.69 -13.73
CA SER A 35 -3.24 20.87 -13.59
C SER A 35 -3.86 20.97 -12.19
N LEU A 36 -4.26 22.17 -11.78
CA LEU A 36 -4.93 22.38 -10.49
C LEU A 36 -6.27 21.62 -10.40
N THR A 37 -7.00 21.56 -11.51
CA THR A 37 -8.27 20.82 -11.61
C THR A 37 -8.06 19.32 -11.43
N GLU A 38 -7.02 18.74 -12.04
CA GLU A 38 -6.66 17.34 -11.82
C GLU A 38 -6.22 17.09 -10.37
N PHE A 39 -5.41 18.00 -9.80
CA PHE A 39 -4.98 17.92 -8.41
C PHE A 39 -6.18 17.82 -7.45
N GLU A 40 -7.16 18.71 -7.59
CA GLU A 40 -8.37 18.71 -6.76
C GLU A 40 -9.20 17.45 -6.98
N THR A 41 -9.42 17.06 -8.25
CA THR A 41 -10.19 15.88 -8.62
C THR A 41 -9.59 14.62 -8.00
N PHE A 42 -8.28 14.42 -8.15
CA PHE A 42 -7.57 13.26 -7.62
C PHE A 42 -7.57 13.21 -6.09
N ALA A 43 -7.44 14.36 -5.43
CA ALA A 43 -7.51 14.45 -3.98
C ALA A 43 -8.90 14.05 -3.46
N VAL A 44 -9.97 14.62 -4.06
CA VAL A 44 -11.35 14.38 -3.64
C VAL A 44 -11.75 12.93 -3.89
N GLU A 45 -11.41 12.37 -5.04
CA GLU A 45 -11.73 10.98 -5.36
C GLU A 45 -11.01 10.02 -4.42
N ARG A 46 -9.69 10.17 -4.18
CA ARG A 46 -9.00 9.29 -3.24
C ARG A 46 -9.51 9.45 -1.81
N LEU A 47 -9.84 10.66 -1.39
CA LEU A 47 -10.42 10.87 -0.05
C LEU A 47 -11.78 10.16 0.09
N LYS A 48 -12.63 10.24 -0.93
CA LYS A 48 -13.90 9.49 -0.96
C LYS A 48 -13.67 7.98 -0.88
N LEU A 49 -12.65 7.48 -1.58
CA LEU A 49 -12.29 6.06 -1.53
C LEU A 49 -11.91 5.65 -0.11
N LEU A 50 -10.97 6.38 0.52
CA LEU A 50 -10.48 6.06 1.87
C LEU A 50 -11.58 6.18 2.93
N LYS A 51 -12.48 7.17 2.83
CA LYS A 51 -13.66 7.26 3.71
C LYS A 51 -14.63 6.10 3.52
N THR A 52 -14.80 5.61 2.29
CA THR A 52 -15.65 4.45 2.06
C THR A 52 -15.02 3.18 2.62
N VAL A 53 -13.69 3.02 2.50
CA VAL A 53 -12.94 1.93 3.14
C VAL A 53 -13.12 1.96 4.67
N GLU A 54 -13.05 3.15 5.27
CA GLU A 54 -13.34 3.34 6.69
C GLU A 54 -14.75 2.88 7.06
N ASN A 55 -15.77 3.38 6.35
CA ASN A 55 -17.17 3.03 6.60
C ASN A 55 -17.40 1.52 6.50
N LEU A 56 -16.83 0.87 5.48
CA LEU A 56 -16.91 -0.58 5.32
C LEU A 56 -16.21 -1.32 6.47
N GLY A 57 -15.09 -0.80 6.96
CA GLY A 57 -14.36 -1.38 8.09
C GLY A 57 -15.09 -1.26 9.43
N VAL A 58 -16.03 -0.30 9.55
CA VAL A 58 -16.93 -0.17 10.70
C VAL A 58 -18.17 -1.04 10.53
N SER A 59 -18.73 -1.11 9.32
CA SER A 59 -19.97 -1.85 9.04
C SER A 59 -19.77 -3.37 8.93
N TYR A 60 -18.57 -3.82 8.53
CA TYR A 60 -18.28 -5.23 8.29
C TYR A 60 -16.99 -5.66 8.97
N VAL A 61 -16.89 -6.95 9.28
CA VAL A 61 -15.63 -7.56 9.71
C VAL A 61 -14.63 -7.50 8.55
N LYS A 62 -13.44 -6.96 8.81
CA LYS A 62 -12.37 -6.84 7.81
C LYS A 62 -12.04 -8.21 7.18
N ASN A 63 -11.91 -8.23 5.85
CA ASN A 63 -11.69 -9.43 5.03
C ASN A 63 -12.86 -10.45 5.02
N SER A 64 -14.04 -10.11 5.53
CA SER A 64 -15.23 -10.92 5.28
C SER A 64 -15.62 -10.89 3.80
N GLU A 65 -16.30 -11.93 3.32
CA GLU A 65 -16.78 -11.99 1.92
C GLU A 65 -17.65 -10.77 1.57
N HIS A 66 -18.51 -10.34 2.49
CA HIS A 66 -19.33 -9.14 2.31
C HIS A 66 -18.50 -7.86 2.18
N TYR A 67 -17.43 -7.71 2.98
CA TYR A 67 -16.51 -6.59 2.90
C TYR A 67 -15.79 -6.57 1.55
N VAL A 68 -15.24 -7.71 1.12
CA VAL A 68 -14.50 -7.85 -0.14
C VAL A 68 -15.41 -7.54 -1.33
N LYS A 69 -16.61 -8.13 -1.37
CA LYS A 69 -17.58 -7.90 -2.45
C LYS A 69 -18.00 -6.44 -2.55
N LYS A 70 -18.27 -5.77 -1.43
CA LYS A 70 -18.60 -4.34 -1.43
C LYS A 70 -17.45 -3.46 -1.90
N LEU A 71 -16.23 -3.82 -1.53
CA LEU A 71 -15.03 -3.10 -1.96
C LEU A 71 -14.75 -3.32 -3.46
N GLU A 72 -15.01 -4.51 -3.97
CA GLU A 72 -14.95 -4.84 -5.40
C GLU A 72 -16.00 -4.05 -6.21
N GLU A 73 -17.25 -3.98 -5.72
CA GLU A 73 -18.31 -3.16 -6.33
C GLU A 73 -17.90 -1.68 -6.43
N LEU A 74 -17.21 -1.15 -5.42
CA LEU A 74 -16.74 0.24 -5.40
C LEU A 74 -15.57 0.49 -6.35
N LEU A 75 -14.61 -0.44 -6.39
CA LEU A 75 -13.45 -0.34 -7.28
C LEU A 75 -13.81 -0.63 -8.74
N SER A 76 -14.85 -1.42 -8.98
CA SER A 76 -15.41 -1.68 -10.30
C SER A 76 -16.41 -0.60 -10.74
N SER A 77 -16.90 0.23 -9.80
CA SER A 77 -17.86 1.28 -10.10
C SER A 77 -17.25 2.35 -11.03
N PRO A 78 -17.91 2.68 -12.16
CA PRO A 78 -17.50 3.77 -13.06
C PRO A 78 -17.49 5.17 -12.42
N THR A 79 -17.98 5.29 -11.19
CA THR A 79 -18.07 6.58 -10.47
C THR A 79 -16.77 6.99 -9.78
N MET A 80 -15.82 6.06 -9.54
CA MET A 80 -14.46 6.37 -9.08
C MET A 80 -13.43 6.37 -10.22
N TYR A 81 -13.78 5.74 -11.34
CA TYR A 81 -12.97 5.63 -12.55
C TYR A 81 -13.80 6.15 -13.70
N VAL A 82 -13.65 7.45 -13.96
CA VAL A 82 -14.28 8.22 -15.04
C VAL A 82 -14.60 7.36 -16.27
N GLN A 83 -15.86 7.43 -16.69
CA GLN A 83 -16.35 6.87 -17.94
C GLN A 83 -15.43 7.24 -19.11
N GLY A 84 -14.94 6.22 -19.81
CA GLY A 84 -14.24 6.39 -21.09
C GLY A 84 -12.86 5.75 -21.10
N GLY A 85 -12.79 4.44 -21.34
CA GLY A 85 -11.62 3.77 -21.91
C GLY A 85 -10.23 4.18 -21.41
N THR A 86 -10.08 4.56 -20.13
CA THR A 86 -8.80 5.02 -19.61
C THR A 86 -7.85 3.84 -19.60
N SER A 87 -6.74 3.94 -20.34
CA SER A 87 -5.64 2.97 -20.34
C SER A 87 -5.28 2.57 -18.91
N GLU A 88 -4.89 1.31 -18.68
CA GLU A 88 -4.43 0.86 -17.35
C GLU A 88 -3.34 1.77 -16.76
N TYR A 89 -2.55 2.37 -17.64
CA TYR A 89 -1.56 3.39 -17.31
C TYR A 89 -2.18 4.60 -16.57
N GLU A 90 -3.28 5.16 -17.07
CA GLU A 90 -3.92 6.34 -16.45
C GLU A 90 -4.50 6.00 -15.07
N LYS A 91 -5.02 4.79 -14.89
CA LYS A 91 -5.50 4.34 -13.57
C LYS A 91 -4.35 4.27 -12.57
N ARG A 92 -3.21 3.70 -12.97
CA ARG A 92 -1.99 3.60 -12.15
C ARG A 92 -1.40 4.98 -11.84
N ARG A 93 -1.36 5.87 -12.85
CA ARG A 93 -0.93 7.27 -12.71
C ARG A 93 -1.81 8.03 -11.71
N LYS A 94 -3.13 7.97 -11.87
CA LYS A 94 -4.09 8.60 -10.95
C LYS A 94 -3.92 8.08 -9.53
N ASP A 95 -3.78 6.78 -9.33
CA ASP A 95 -3.58 6.17 -8.01
C ASP A 95 -2.28 6.66 -7.34
N HIS A 96 -1.19 6.68 -8.10
CA HIS A 96 0.11 7.14 -7.62
C HIS A 96 0.08 8.62 -7.21
N ILE A 97 -0.41 9.49 -8.10
CA ILE A 97 -0.45 10.93 -7.86
C ILE A 97 -1.39 11.26 -6.69
N SER A 98 -2.60 10.70 -6.69
CA SER A 98 -3.58 10.93 -5.64
C SER A 98 -3.07 10.52 -4.24
N HIS A 99 -2.30 9.43 -4.15
CA HIS A 99 -1.67 9.03 -2.89
C HIS A 99 -0.69 10.09 -2.38
N PHE A 100 0.19 10.60 -3.24
CA PHE A 100 1.15 11.64 -2.86
C PHE A 100 0.45 12.96 -2.52
N ILE A 101 -0.63 13.33 -3.22
CA ILE A 101 -1.44 14.51 -2.87
C ILE A 101 -2.03 14.37 -1.47
N LEU A 102 -2.56 13.20 -1.09
CA LEU A 102 -3.11 13.05 0.27
C LEU A 102 -2.03 13.01 1.36
N ARG A 103 -0.80 12.55 1.07
CA ARG A 103 0.32 12.65 2.03
C ARG A 103 0.55 14.09 2.48
N LEU A 104 0.42 15.05 1.55
CA LEU A 104 0.56 16.48 1.82
C LEU A 104 -0.48 16.96 2.86
N ALA A 105 -1.74 16.57 2.70
CA ALA A 105 -2.82 16.96 3.59
C ALA A 105 -2.78 16.24 4.96
N TYR A 106 -2.43 14.95 4.96
CA TYR A 106 -2.55 14.08 6.14
C TYR A 106 -1.25 13.91 6.94
N CYS A 107 -0.14 14.56 6.56
CA CYS A 107 1.12 14.52 7.33
C CYS A 107 1.14 15.44 8.58
N GLN A 108 0.16 16.33 8.73
CA GLN A 108 0.20 17.46 9.67
C GLN A 108 0.12 17.05 11.15
N THR A 109 -0.94 16.34 11.52
CA THR A 109 -1.17 15.89 12.91
C THR A 109 -0.92 14.39 13.03
N GLU A 110 -0.75 13.89 14.25
CA GLU A 110 -0.59 12.45 14.46
C GLU A 110 -1.87 11.67 14.17
N ASP A 111 -3.03 12.21 14.53
CA ASP A 111 -4.32 11.56 14.28
C ASP A 111 -4.61 11.42 12.79
N LEU A 112 -4.34 12.47 12.00
CA LEU A 112 -4.49 12.41 10.53
C LEU A 112 -3.54 11.38 9.91
N ARG A 113 -2.29 11.31 10.39
CA ARG A 113 -1.32 10.31 9.93
C ARG A 113 -1.77 8.89 10.25
N ARG A 114 -2.21 8.65 11.50
CA ARG A 114 -2.71 7.33 11.94
C ARG A 114 -3.92 6.90 11.12
N TRP A 115 -4.89 7.81 10.92
CA TRP A 115 -6.06 7.54 10.09
C TRP A 115 -5.68 7.21 8.64
N PHE A 116 -4.85 8.05 8.01
CA PHE A 116 -4.44 7.85 6.61
C PHE A 116 -3.67 6.55 6.41
N ILE A 117 -2.71 6.25 7.29
CA ILE A 117 -1.97 4.98 7.25
C ILE A 117 -2.94 3.80 7.39
N GLN A 118 -3.89 3.86 8.31
CA GLN A 118 -4.84 2.78 8.53
C GLN A 118 -5.69 2.49 7.28
N GLN A 119 -6.28 3.52 6.68
CA GLN A 119 -7.14 3.34 5.50
C GLN A 119 -6.33 2.90 4.26
N GLU A 120 -5.12 3.43 4.08
CA GLU A 120 -4.22 3.01 3.00
C GLU A 120 -3.76 1.56 3.17
N MET A 121 -3.49 1.11 4.40
CA MET A 121 -3.17 -0.28 4.69
C MET A 121 -4.33 -1.22 4.37
N ASP A 122 -5.56 -0.85 4.75
CA ASP A 122 -6.74 -1.66 4.48
C ASP A 122 -7.02 -1.75 2.97
N LEU A 123 -6.84 -0.66 2.22
CA LEU A 123 -6.93 -0.64 0.76
C LEU A 123 -5.82 -1.49 0.12
N PHE A 124 -4.57 -1.34 0.58
CA PHE A 124 -3.44 -2.13 0.09
C PHE A 124 -3.65 -3.62 0.33
N ARG A 125 -4.17 -3.99 1.51
CA ARG A 125 -4.48 -5.38 1.87
C ARG A 125 -5.46 -6.00 0.89
N TYR A 126 -6.55 -5.30 0.58
CA TYR A 126 -7.52 -5.74 -0.42
C TYR A 126 -6.85 -5.93 -1.78
N ARG A 127 -6.14 -4.90 -2.28
CA ARG A 127 -5.50 -4.95 -3.60
C ARG A 127 -4.49 -6.08 -3.69
N PHE A 128 -3.68 -6.29 -2.66
CA PHE A 128 -2.73 -7.40 -2.61
C PHE A 128 -3.46 -8.76 -2.57
N GLY A 129 -4.57 -8.87 -1.84
CA GLY A 129 -5.38 -10.08 -1.77
C GLY A 129 -5.91 -10.52 -3.14
N ASP A 130 -6.42 -9.55 -3.91
CA ASP A 130 -7.01 -9.72 -5.24
C ASP A 130 -5.98 -10.08 -6.34
N LEU A 131 -4.68 -9.85 -6.11
CA LEU A 131 -3.64 -10.20 -7.08
C LEU A 131 -3.56 -11.71 -7.32
N THR A 132 -3.35 -12.08 -8.58
CA THR A 132 -2.98 -13.45 -8.96
C THR A 132 -1.62 -13.82 -8.38
N SER A 133 -1.37 -15.12 -8.18
CA SER A 133 -0.11 -15.61 -7.61
C SER A 133 1.12 -15.17 -8.40
N LYS A 134 1.01 -15.01 -9.73
CA LYS A 134 2.09 -14.49 -10.59
C LYS A 134 2.44 -13.04 -10.23
N HIS A 135 1.44 -12.16 -10.18
CA HIS A 135 1.65 -10.75 -9.83
C HIS A 135 2.11 -10.56 -8.38
N LYS A 136 1.66 -11.40 -7.44
CA LYS A 136 2.19 -11.40 -6.06
C LYS A 136 3.70 -11.68 -6.05
N THR A 137 4.14 -12.72 -6.76
CA THR A 137 5.55 -13.08 -6.85
C THR A 137 6.37 -11.99 -7.55
N ASP A 138 5.88 -11.43 -8.66
CA ASP A 138 6.54 -10.32 -9.36
C ASP A 138 6.68 -9.08 -8.45
N PHE A 139 5.64 -8.75 -7.68
CA PHE A 139 5.67 -7.67 -6.71
C PHE A 139 6.71 -7.90 -5.62
N LEU A 140 6.79 -9.11 -5.06
CA LEU A 140 7.79 -9.45 -4.05
C LEU A 140 9.21 -9.33 -4.62
N HIS A 141 9.44 -9.83 -5.84
CA HIS A 141 10.74 -9.71 -6.51
C HIS A 141 11.15 -8.27 -6.78
N LYS A 142 10.23 -7.42 -7.27
CA LYS A 142 10.50 -6.00 -7.56
C LYS A 142 10.84 -5.20 -6.31
N ASN A 143 10.29 -5.56 -5.16
CA ASN A 143 10.49 -4.83 -3.91
C ASN A 143 11.63 -5.37 -3.02
N ASN A 144 12.49 -6.23 -3.57
CA ASN A 144 13.59 -6.90 -2.86
C ASN A 144 13.13 -7.78 -1.68
N LEU A 145 11.89 -8.27 -1.72
CA LEU A 145 11.33 -9.21 -0.75
C LEU A 145 11.49 -10.65 -1.25
N LYS A 146 12.71 -11.01 -1.67
CA LYS A 146 13.02 -12.37 -2.16
C LYS A 146 13.22 -13.29 -0.96
N TYR A 147 12.14 -13.92 -0.53
CA TYR A 147 12.20 -14.91 0.54
C TYR A 147 12.44 -16.31 -0.01
N GLU A 148 13.33 -17.05 0.64
CA GLU A 148 13.65 -18.42 0.24
C GLU A 148 12.49 -19.34 0.64
N THR A 149 12.02 -20.15 -0.30
CA THR A 149 11.08 -21.23 -0.02
C THR A 149 11.83 -22.34 0.72
N VAL A 150 11.26 -22.80 1.83
CA VAL A 150 11.83 -23.88 2.63
C VAL A 150 11.80 -25.19 1.83
N SER A 151 12.91 -25.92 1.80
CA SER A 151 12.99 -27.19 1.06
C SER A 151 12.06 -28.25 1.66
N ALA A 152 11.67 -29.26 0.89
CA ALA A 152 10.80 -30.32 1.37
C ALA A 152 11.44 -31.10 2.55
N GLU A 153 12.76 -31.29 2.53
CA GLU A 153 13.53 -31.95 3.58
C GLU A 153 13.55 -31.13 4.86
N GLU A 154 13.84 -29.83 4.75
CA GLU A 154 13.85 -28.90 5.88
C GLU A 154 12.44 -28.78 6.48
N LYS A 155 11.41 -28.64 5.64
CA LYS A 155 10.00 -28.62 6.03
C LYS A 155 9.59 -29.89 6.77
N LYS A 156 10.00 -31.07 6.29
CA LYS A 156 9.71 -32.35 6.96
C LYS A 156 10.38 -32.44 8.32
N SER A 157 11.64 -31.99 8.44
CA SER A 157 12.38 -32.00 9.71
C SER A 157 11.80 -31.04 10.76
N LEU A 158 11.20 -29.94 10.32
CA LEU A 158 10.64 -28.89 11.18
C LEU A 158 9.13 -29.01 11.40
N LYS A 159 8.46 -30.00 10.79
CA LYS A 159 7.00 -30.15 10.77
C LYS A 159 6.36 -29.98 12.14
N ASP A 160 6.81 -30.74 13.14
CA ASP A 160 6.24 -30.72 14.50
C ASP A 160 6.38 -29.33 15.15
N LYS A 161 7.48 -28.64 14.88
CA LYS A 161 7.76 -27.30 15.42
C LYS A 161 6.91 -26.23 14.71
N LEU A 162 6.71 -26.38 13.40
CA LEU A 162 5.85 -25.50 12.61
C LEU A 162 4.38 -25.61 13.05
N ILE A 163 3.89 -26.83 13.29
CA ILE A 163 2.54 -27.08 13.82
C ILE A 163 2.38 -26.43 15.19
N THR A 164 3.34 -26.64 16.10
CA THR A 164 3.27 -26.12 17.47
C THR A 164 3.33 -24.59 17.54
N SER A 165 4.09 -23.96 16.62
CA SER A 165 4.37 -22.51 16.68
C SER A 165 3.39 -21.67 15.86
N SER A 166 2.59 -22.28 15.00
CA SER A 166 1.70 -21.55 14.08
C SER A 166 0.25 -21.72 14.51
N TYR A 167 -0.40 -20.60 14.86
CA TYR A 167 -1.77 -20.62 15.38
C TYR A 167 -2.77 -21.10 14.31
N GLY A 168 -3.50 -22.18 14.59
CA GLY A 168 -4.55 -22.70 13.71
C GLY A 168 -4.07 -23.60 12.56
N LEU A 169 -2.77 -23.94 12.48
CA LEU A 169 -2.28 -24.94 11.54
C LEU A 169 -2.41 -26.36 12.12
N SER A 170 -3.29 -27.16 11.52
CA SER A 170 -3.35 -28.62 11.71
C SER A 170 -2.24 -29.31 10.91
N GLY A 171 -1.82 -30.52 11.30
CA GLY A 171 -0.75 -31.27 10.62
C GLY A 171 -0.96 -31.51 9.12
N ILE A 172 -2.19 -31.43 8.63
CA ILE A 172 -2.59 -31.52 7.22
C ILE A 172 -2.27 -30.22 6.47
N THR A 173 -2.59 -29.07 7.08
CA THR A 173 -2.37 -27.74 6.47
C THR A 173 -0.89 -27.39 6.33
N VAL A 174 -0.01 -27.96 7.17
CA VAL A 174 1.44 -27.75 7.05
C VAL A 174 1.99 -28.41 5.79
N GLU A 175 1.48 -29.56 5.36
CA GLU A 175 1.95 -30.19 4.11
C GLU A 175 1.48 -29.44 2.87
N GLU A 176 0.27 -28.87 2.91
CA GLU A 176 -0.35 -28.15 1.80
C GLU A 176 0.25 -26.76 1.55
N TYR A 177 0.66 -26.03 2.59
CA TYR A 177 1.19 -24.68 2.44
C TYR A 177 2.70 -24.64 2.22
N ASP A 178 3.14 -23.79 1.29
CA ASP A 178 4.54 -23.39 1.18
C ASP A 178 4.94 -22.53 2.38
N PHE A 179 6.18 -22.71 2.85
CA PHE A 179 6.77 -21.91 3.91
C PHE A 179 7.92 -21.08 3.34
N TYR A 180 7.99 -19.84 3.78
CA TYR A 180 9.08 -18.92 3.49
C TYR A 180 9.97 -18.75 4.71
N LYS A 181 11.27 -18.75 4.46
CA LYS A 181 12.30 -18.42 5.43
C LYS A 181 12.67 -16.96 5.27
N VAL A 182 12.49 -16.18 6.32
CA VAL A 182 12.75 -14.73 6.33
C VAL A 182 13.57 -14.34 7.55
N PRO A 183 14.38 -13.28 7.51
CA PRO A 183 14.97 -12.72 8.73
C PRO A 183 13.88 -12.34 9.73
N PHE A 184 14.04 -12.69 11.01
CA PHE A 184 12.98 -12.45 12.01
C PHE A 184 12.60 -10.96 12.17
N GLN A 185 13.53 -10.06 11.81
CA GLN A 185 13.37 -8.61 11.83
C GLN A 185 12.28 -8.11 10.88
N ASP A 186 12.02 -8.84 9.79
CA ASP A 186 10.98 -8.49 8.82
C ASP A 186 9.60 -8.96 9.28
N ALA A 187 9.54 -9.93 10.20
CA ALA A 187 8.33 -10.58 10.68
C ALA A 187 8.01 -10.30 12.17
N LEU A 188 8.45 -9.15 12.69
CA LEU A 188 8.36 -8.85 14.13
C LEU A 188 6.94 -8.93 14.72
N ASP A 189 5.89 -8.59 13.96
CA ASP A 189 4.51 -8.66 14.46
C ASP A 189 4.04 -10.11 14.66
N LEU A 190 4.47 -11.02 13.77
CA LEU A 190 4.20 -12.45 13.90
C LEU A 190 5.02 -13.07 15.03
N VAL A 191 6.27 -12.63 15.18
CA VAL A 191 7.16 -13.06 16.26
C VAL A 191 6.63 -12.61 17.63
N ARG A 192 6.22 -11.35 17.77
CA ARG A 192 5.69 -10.78 19.02
C ARG A 192 4.47 -11.56 19.51
N THR A 193 3.63 -12.01 18.58
CA THR A 193 2.41 -12.77 18.88
C THR A 193 2.64 -14.28 18.96
N ARG A 194 3.91 -14.74 18.84
CA ARG A 194 4.32 -16.16 18.85
C ARG A 194 3.54 -17.00 17.83
N LYS A 195 3.28 -16.44 16.64
CA LYS A 195 2.55 -17.09 15.56
C LYS A 195 3.43 -17.77 14.51
N VAL A 196 4.75 -17.68 14.66
CA VAL A 196 5.73 -18.21 13.70
C VAL A 196 6.86 -18.90 14.44
N TYR A 197 7.44 -19.91 13.80
CA TYR A 197 8.60 -20.62 14.31
C TYR A 197 9.88 -19.81 14.03
N LEU A 198 10.81 -19.80 15.00
CA LEU A 198 12.09 -19.14 14.89
C LEU A 198 13.24 -20.15 14.99
N LEU A 199 14.21 -20.06 14.09
CA LEU A 199 15.44 -20.86 14.13
C LEU A 199 16.61 -20.06 13.56
N ALA A 200 17.71 -19.98 14.32
CA ALA A 200 18.97 -19.36 13.91
C ALA A 200 18.81 -17.95 13.31
N GLY A 201 17.95 -17.11 13.89
CA GLY A 201 17.70 -15.73 13.42
C GLY A 201 16.71 -15.63 12.25
N ASN A 202 16.11 -16.74 11.81
CA ASN A 202 15.10 -16.75 10.76
C ASN A 202 13.72 -17.11 11.32
N ALA A 203 12.68 -16.50 10.75
CA ALA A 203 11.29 -16.84 10.94
C ALA A 203 10.76 -17.66 9.76
N TYR A 204 9.97 -18.68 10.08
CA TYR A 204 9.34 -19.59 9.13
C TYR A 204 7.86 -19.25 9.04
N ILE A 205 7.43 -18.81 7.86
CA ILE A 205 6.15 -18.14 7.68
C ILE A 205 5.38 -18.82 6.56
N PRO A 206 4.12 -19.24 6.78
CA PRO A 206 3.33 -19.87 5.73
C PRO A 206 2.93 -18.84 4.66
N HIS A 207 2.67 -19.31 3.44
CA HIS A 207 2.35 -18.44 2.31
C HIS A 207 1.21 -17.46 2.58
N HIS A 208 0.17 -17.85 3.30
CA HIS A 208 -0.95 -16.95 3.62
C HIS A 208 -0.58 -15.78 4.55
N GLU A 209 0.48 -15.91 5.36
CA GLU A 209 0.95 -14.85 6.26
C GLU A 209 1.95 -13.88 5.58
N ILE A 210 2.35 -14.14 4.33
CA ILE A 210 3.23 -13.22 3.57
C ILE A 210 2.62 -11.82 3.47
N VAL A 211 1.29 -11.75 3.37
CA VAL A 211 0.53 -10.50 3.30
C VAL A 211 0.81 -9.63 4.52
N THR A 212 0.93 -10.24 5.71
CA THR A 212 1.21 -9.53 6.96
C THR A 212 2.59 -8.86 6.92
N ILE A 213 3.60 -9.53 6.38
CA ILE A 213 4.96 -8.96 6.23
C ILE A 213 4.94 -7.78 5.26
N VAL A 214 4.34 -7.97 4.08
CA VAL A 214 4.25 -6.93 3.04
C VAL A 214 3.50 -5.69 3.56
N LEU A 215 2.40 -5.90 4.30
CA LEU A 215 1.63 -4.82 4.91
C LEU A 215 2.43 -4.05 5.96
N ASN A 216 3.24 -4.74 6.76
CA ASN A 216 4.08 -4.09 7.76
C ASN A 216 5.20 -3.27 7.10
N ASP A 217 5.86 -3.81 6.06
CA ASP A 217 6.85 -3.05 5.29
C ASP A 217 6.22 -1.78 4.68
N PHE A 218 5.04 -1.92 4.07
CA PHE A 218 4.29 -0.77 3.56
C PHE A 218 3.99 0.28 4.65
N ARG A 219 3.48 -0.16 5.81
CA ARG A 219 3.17 0.71 6.95
C ARG A 219 4.40 1.49 7.40
N THR A 220 5.53 0.81 7.58
CA THR A 220 6.76 1.45 8.07
C THR A 220 7.31 2.45 7.08
N ARG A 221 7.33 2.13 5.77
CA ARG A 221 7.75 3.04 4.70
C ARG A 221 6.84 4.26 4.61
N LEU A 222 5.52 4.06 4.64
CA LEU A 222 4.54 5.15 4.59
C LEU A 222 4.67 6.08 5.81
N SER A 223 4.81 5.51 7.01
CA SER A 223 5.01 6.27 8.24
C SER A 223 6.29 7.13 8.18
N LYS A 224 7.41 6.55 7.74
CA LYS A 224 8.67 7.28 7.52
C LYS A 224 8.49 8.40 6.50
N ALA A 225 7.85 8.12 5.37
CA ALA A 225 7.61 9.12 4.32
C ALA A 225 6.77 10.31 4.83
N LEU A 226 5.70 10.06 5.58
CA LEU A 226 4.86 11.12 6.17
C LEU A 226 5.63 11.97 7.19
N ALA A 227 6.52 11.36 7.98
CA ALA A 227 7.37 12.08 8.93
C ALA A 227 8.37 13.00 8.21
N VAL A 228 9.01 12.50 7.15
CA VAL A 228 9.93 13.29 6.32
C VAL A 228 9.21 14.44 5.63
N ILE A 229 8.04 14.18 5.02
CA ILE A 229 7.23 15.21 4.36
C ILE A 229 6.86 16.30 5.37
N ARG A 230 6.42 15.95 6.58
CA ARG A 230 6.10 16.91 7.64
C ARG A 230 7.29 17.84 7.97
N PHE A 231 8.51 17.30 8.00
CA PHE A 231 9.72 18.08 8.25
C PHE A 231 9.96 19.12 7.13
N PHE A 232 9.82 18.73 5.87
CA PHE A 232 9.90 19.68 4.74
C PHE A 232 8.74 20.69 4.71
N TYR A 233 7.53 20.26 5.08
CA TYR A 233 6.35 21.13 5.20
C TYR A 233 6.57 22.30 6.14
N PHE A 234 7.14 22.01 7.31
CA PHE A 234 7.42 23.00 8.34
C PHE A 234 8.47 24.03 7.91
N LEU A 235 9.33 23.69 6.93
CA LEU A 235 10.42 24.53 6.48
C LEU A 235 10.11 25.40 5.24
N PHE A 236 9.16 25.00 4.40
CA PHE A 236 9.05 25.58 3.04
C PHE A 236 7.64 25.98 2.57
N PHE A 237 6.57 25.60 3.27
CA PHE A 237 5.22 25.78 2.74
C PHE A 237 4.26 26.36 3.76
N GLU A 238 4.29 27.68 3.99
CA GLU A 238 3.20 28.39 4.68
C GLU A 238 2.06 28.78 3.69
N GLU A 239 2.35 29.03 2.41
CA GLU A 239 1.36 29.57 1.45
C GLU A 239 0.47 28.52 0.74
N ILE A 240 0.97 27.32 0.43
CA ILE A 240 0.13 26.24 -0.16
C ILE A 240 -0.89 25.67 0.86
N ILE A 241 -0.66 25.91 2.15
CA ILE A 241 -1.50 25.42 3.26
C ILE A 241 -2.94 25.97 3.19
N LEU A 242 -3.14 27.20 2.73
CA LEU A 242 -4.48 27.81 2.69
C LEU A 242 -5.40 27.12 1.67
N PHE A 243 -4.83 26.69 0.54
CA PHE A 243 -5.59 26.05 -0.53
C PHE A 243 -6.04 24.63 -0.16
N SER A 244 -5.15 23.82 0.41
CA SER A 244 -5.50 22.45 0.88
C SER A 244 -6.50 22.48 2.03
N LYS A 245 -6.38 23.44 2.97
CA LYS A 245 -7.35 23.62 4.06
C LYS A 245 -8.74 24.02 3.56
N ASN A 246 -8.85 24.93 2.59
CA ASN A 246 -10.15 25.39 2.09
C ASN A 246 -10.84 24.35 1.21
N ALA A 247 -10.10 23.68 0.32
CA ALA A 247 -10.67 22.63 -0.55
C ALA A 247 -11.14 21.39 0.25
N LEU A 248 -10.43 20.99 1.31
CA LEU A 248 -10.79 19.82 2.11
C LEU A 248 -11.70 20.13 3.31
N SER A 249 -11.71 21.35 3.85
CA SER A 249 -12.63 21.73 4.95
C SER A 249 -14.08 21.91 4.48
N GLY A 250 -14.32 22.30 3.23
CA GLY A 250 -15.66 22.30 2.63
C GLY A 250 -16.35 20.92 2.67
N TYR A 251 -15.56 19.84 2.70
CA TYR A 251 -16.05 18.47 2.89
C TYR A 251 -16.11 18.00 4.35
N LYS A 252 -15.53 18.74 5.30
CA LYS A 252 -15.71 18.49 6.75
C LYS A 252 -17.05 19.04 7.25
N SER A 253 -17.58 20.11 6.66
CA SER A 253 -18.85 20.72 7.09
C SER A 253 -20.10 19.99 6.60
N LYS A 254 -20.08 19.32 5.43
CA LYS A 254 -21.29 18.67 4.88
C LYS A 254 -21.54 17.25 5.39
N SER A 255 -20.56 16.59 5.99
CA SER A 255 -20.72 15.25 6.57
C SER A 255 -20.99 15.24 8.08
N PHE A 256 -21.08 16.41 8.73
CA PHE A 256 -21.39 16.53 10.16
C PHE A 256 -22.83 17.02 10.43
N ILE A 257 -23.62 17.30 9.37
CA ILE A 257 -25.01 17.80 9.47
C ILE A 257 -26.02 16.76 8.94
N MET A 258 -25.62 15.50 8.79
CA MET A 258 -26.57 14.42 8.51
C MET A 258 -26.26 13.18 9.36
N LEU A 259 -26.18 13.42 10.68
CA LEU A 259 -26.64 12.49 11.71
C LEU A 259 -27.76 13.21 12.46
#